data_AF-A0A1G3BQJ4-F1
#
_entry.id   AF-A0A1G3BQJ4-F1
#
_cell.length_a   1.000
_cell.length_b   1.000
_cell.length_c   1.000
_cell.angle_alpha   90.00
_cell.angle_beta   90.00
_cell.angle_gamma   90.00
#
_symmetry.space_group_name_H-M   'P 1'
#
loop_
_entity.id
_entity.type
_entity.pdbx_description
1 polymer ?
#
loop_
_entity_poly.entity_id
_entity_poly.type
_entity_poly.pdbx_seq_one_letter_code
_entity_poly.pdbx_strand_id
1 'polypeptide(L)'
;MRCRKRLEIAEKNIERIMDEAEQIDKEEDSAGSLVRLNEEIQDQKKMQAKVREIVKTLKETGKENKKTPAKPFGKEEFSYDKKRDVYICPEGKILKNKGIAFGSEEKISYKAGGKECRECKHFGICTTSRNGRWVVRMVEQEELKERLEEIYHEEESQKLYKLRKEKAELPFGHMKRNLGAGQFLLRGKEGVNAELSILSTCFNMARMITIIGVPVLLAKFNSM
;
A
#
# COMPACT_ATOMS: atom_id res chain seq x y z
N MET A 1 -8.63 -7.80 -35.42
CA MET A 1 -8.86 -9.22 -35.03
C MET A 1 -7.64 -9.94 -34.45
N ARG A 2 -6.41 -9.79 -34.99
CA ARG A 2 -5.23 -10.54 -34.51
C ARG A 2 -4.79 -10.23 -33.06
N CYS A 3 -4.91 -9.00 -32.57
CA CYS A 3 -4.54 -8.67 -31.18
C CYS A 3 -5.51 -9.28 -30.15
N ARG A 4 -6.81 -9.35 -30.45
CA ARG A 4 -7.82 -9.87 -29.51
C ARG A 4 -7.65 -11.38 -29.29
N LYS A 5 -7.37 -12.15 -30.36
CA LYS A 5 -7.01 -13.57 -30.24
C LYS A 5 -5.72 -13.81 -29.46
N ARG A 6 -4.72 -12.94 -29.59
CA ARG A 6 -3.45 -13.06 -28.83
C ARG A 6 -3.64 -12.74 -27.35
N LEU A 7 -4.53 -11.80 -27.02
CA LEU A 7 -4.90 -11.48 -25.64
C LEU A 7 -5.69 -12.63 -25.00
N GLU A 8 -6.67 -13.21 -25.69
CA GLU A 8 -7.40 -14.39 -25.18
C GLU A 8 -6.48 -15.59 -24.94
N ILE A 9 -5.47 -15.78 -25.79
CA ILE A 9 -4.46 -16.83 -25.59
C ILE A 9 -3.59 -16.52 -24.37
N ALA A 10 -3.22 -15.25 -24.17
CA ALA A 10 -2.44 -14.84 -23.00
C ALA A 10 -3.24 -14.99 -21.69
N GLU A 11 -4.51 -14.61 -21.68
CA GLU A 11 -5.40 -14.77 -20.52
C GLU A 11 -5.59 -16.25 -20.16
N LYS A 12 -5.86 -17.11 -21.15
CA LYS A 12 -5.94 -18.57 -20.93
C LYS A 12 -4.64 -19.18 -20.42
N ASN A 13 -3.50 -18.69 -20.90
CA ASN A 13 -2.20 -19.15 -20.43
C ASN A 13 -1.93 -18.69 -18.99
N ILE A 14 -2.36 -17.48 -18.63
CA ILE A 14 -2.26 -16.97 -17.26
C ILE A 14 -3.13 -17.81 -16.33
N GLU A 15 -4.40 -18.06 -16.67
CA GLU A 15 -5.29 -18.93 -15.88
C GLU A 15 -4.68 -20.30 -15.66
N ARG A 16 -4.18 -20.95 -16.73
CA ARG A 16 -3.53 -22.25 -16.62
C ARG A 16 -2.32 -22.24 -15.68
N ILE A 17 -1.47 -21.20 -15.76
CA ILE A 17 -0.28 -21.08 -14.90
C ILE A 17 -0.69 -20.85 -13.44
N MET A 18 -1.77 -20.10 -13.19
CA MET A 18 -2.29 -19.88 -11.85
C MET A 18 -2.87 -21.16 -11.24
N ASP A 19 -3.59 -21.96 -12.02
CA ASP A 19 -4.14 -23.25 -11.59
C ASP A 19 -3.01 -24.27 -11.31
N GLU A 20 -1.99 -24.31 -12.16
CA GLU A 20 -0.79 -25.15 -11.95
C GLU A 20 -0.03 -24.74 -10.69
N ALA A 21 0.08 -23.44 -10.40
CA ALA A 21 0.72 -22.93 -9.19
C ALA A 21 -0.08 -23.29 -7.92
N GLU A 22 -1.41 -23.17 -7.94
CA GLU A 22 -2.25 -23.59 -6.81
C GLU A 22 -2.16 -25.08 -6.53
N GLN A 23 -2.04 -25.90 -7.58
CA GLN A 23 -1.90 -27.34 -7.44
C GLN A 23 -0.54 -27.71 -6.82
N ILE A 24 0.54 -27.04 -7.26
CA ILE A 24 1.89 -27.21 -6.69
C ILE A 24 1.92 -26.77 -5.23
N ASP A 25 1.31 -25.63 -4.88
CA ASP A 25 1.26 -25.15 -3.49
C ASP A 25 0.53 -26.15 -2.57
N LYS A 26 -0.56 -26.77 -3.06
CA LYS A 26 -1.28 -27.83 -2.31
C LYS A 26 -0.46 -29.10 -2.13
N GLU A 27 0.34 -29.47 -3.13
CA GLU A 27 1.26 -30.61 -3.06
C GLU A 27 2.44 -30.33 -2.11
N GLU A 28 2.99 -29.11 -2.14
CA GLU A 28 4.10 -28.69 -1.26
C GLU A 28 3.66 -28.53 0.21
N ASP A 29 2.40 -28.15 0.48
CA ASP A 29 1.86 -28.14 1.85
C ASP A 29 1.83 -29.55 2.49
N SER A 30 1.75 -30.61 1.67
CA SER A 30 1.76 -32.00 2.14
C SER A 30 3.18 -32.58 2.31
N ALA A 31 4.16 -32.01 1.62
CA ALA A 31 5.56 -32.38 1.72
C ALA A 31 6.29 -31.41 2.67
N GLY A 32 6.33 -31.75 3.96
CA GLY A 32 7.01 -30.95 4.99
C GLY A 32 8.39 -30.41 4.54
N SER A 33 8.71 -29.19 5.01
CA SER A 33 9.83 -28.36 4.53
C SER A 33 11.12 -29.12 4.22
N LEU A 34 11.55 -29.08 2.95
CA LEU A 34 12.85 -29.61 2.48
C LEU A 34 14.07 -28.76 2.87
N VAL A 35 13.88 -27.64 3.58
CA VAL A 35 14.96 -26.72 3.94
C VAL A 35 15.58 -27.15 5.27
N ARG A 36 16.76 -27.80 5.21
CA ARG A 36 17.64 -27.86 6.39
C ARG A 36 18.35 -26.51 6.54
N LEU A 37 17.97 -25.74 7.56
CA LEU A 37 18.65 -24.49 7.90
C LEU A 37 20.07 -24.77 8.44
N ASN A 38 21.04 -23.96 8.01
CA ASN A 38 22.41 -23.97 8.57
C ASN A 38 22.38 -23.75 10.09
N GLU A 39 23.22 -24.49 10.82
CA GLU A 39 23.29 -24.47 12.30
C GLU A 39 23.61 -23.07 12.88
N GLU A 40 24.29 -22.21 12.13
CA GLU A 40 24.56 -20.81 12.54
C GLU A 40 23.29 -19.93 12.56
N ILE A 41 22.27 -20.28 11.78
CA ILE A 41 20.96 -19.59 11.74
C ILE A 41 20.01 -20.17 12.82
N GLN A 42 20.32 -21.35 13.39
CA GLN A 42 19.50 -21.98 14.44
C GLN A 42 19.58 -21.28 15.80
N ASP A 43 20.55 -20.40 16.02
CA ASP A 43 20.69 -19.74 17.32
C ASP A 43 19.69 -18.56 17.43
N GLN A 44 18.41 -18.91 17.56
CA GLN A 44 17.28 -18.01 17.81
C GLN A 44 17.61 -17.02 18.93
N LYS A 45 18.41 -17.43 19.93
CA LYS A 45 18.85 -16.57 21.03
C LYS A 45 19.81 -15.48 20.57
N LYS A 46 20.77 -15.76 19.67
CA LYS A 46 21.64 -14.74 19.07
C LYS A 46 20.86 -13.76 18.21
N MET A 47 19.92 -14.24 17.39
CA MET A 47 19.08 -13.37 16.57
C MET A 47 18.20 -12.46 17.46
N GLN A 48 17.57 -13.02 18.49
CA GLN A 48 16.80 -12.25 19.48
C GLN A 48 17.67 -11.24 20.24
N ALA A 49 18.90 -11.60 20.61
CA ALA A 49 19.83 -10.69 21.26
C ALA A 49 20.20 -9.50 20.37
N LYS A 50 20.49 -9.76 19.08
CA LYS A 50 20.82 -8.73 18.10
C LYS A 50 19.64 -7.80 17.81
N VAL A 51 18.43 -8.36 17.71
CA VAL A 51 17.19 -7.58 17.58
C VAL A 51 16.96 -6.71 18.82
N ARG A 52 17.16 -7.24 20.03
CA ARG A 52 17.03 -6.46 21.28
C ARG A 52 18.02 -5.31 21.34
N GLU A 53 19.27 -5.55 20.91
CA GLU A 53 20.29 -4.51 20.85
C GLU A 53 19.91 -3.41 19.86
N ILE A 54 19.50 -3.76 18.64
CA ILE A 54 19.01 -2.80 17.64
C ILE A 54 17.82 -2.00 18.17
N VAL A 55 16.84 -2.65 18.82
CA VAL A 55 15.68 -1.98 19.42
C VAL A 55 16.10 -1.01 20.53
N LYS A 56 17.11 -1.37 21.34
CA LYS A 56 17.65 -0.51 22.39
C LYS A 56 18.32 0.73 21.80
N THR A 57 19.17 0.55 20.79
CA THR A 57 19.82 1.66 20.08
C THR A 57 18.81 2.58 19.39
N LEU A 58 17.72 2.03 18.84
CA LEU A 58 16.65 2.82 18.25
C LEU A 58 15.86 3.63 19.29
N LYS A 59 15.65 3.09 20.49
CA LYS A 59 15.04 3.82 21.62
C LYS A 59 15.96 4.93 22.14
N GLU A 60 17.27 4.66 22.25
CA GLU A 60 18.28 5.61 22.74
C GLU A 60 18.55 6.74 21.74
N THR A 61 18.50 6.46 20.43
CA THR A 61 18.74 7.48 19.39
C THR A 61 17.54 8.38 19.11
N GLY A 62 16.39 8.17 19.76
CA GLY A 62 15.23 9.06 19.69
C GLY A 62 14.69 9.29 18.27
N LYS A 63 15.02 8.43 17.30
CA LYS A 63 14.49 8.48 15.94
C LYS A 63 13.08 7.93 15.93
N GLU A 64 12.17 8.63 16.59
CA GLU A 64 10.76 8.52 16.29
C GLU A 64 10.57 8.93 14.83
N ASN A 65 9.87 8.10 14.06
CA ASN A 65 9.24 8.59 12.84
C ASN A 65 8.36 9.75 13.28
N LYS A 66 8.82 10.99 13.09
CA LYS A 66 8.00 12.19 13.29
C LYS A 66 6.78 11.98 12.40
N LYS A 67 5.66 11.52 12.99
CA LYS A 67 4.36 11.64 12.35
C LYS A 67 4.26 13.12 12.04
N THR A 68 4.27 13.46 10.75
CA THR A 68 4.03 14.82 10.31
C THR A 68 2.76 15.26 11.04
N PRO A 69 2.81 16.32 11.88
CA PRO A 69 1.63 16.73 12.60
C PRO A 69 0.51 16.94 11.58
N ALA A 70 -0.63 16.27 11.80
CA ALA A 70 -1.77 16.39 10.91
C ALA A 70 -2.04 17.88 10.70
N LYS A 71 -2.08 18.31 9.44
CA LYS A 71 -2.35 19.72 9.13
C LYS A 71 -3.70 20.07 9.77
N PRO A 72 -3.77 21.11 10.63
CA PRO A 72 -5.03 21.50 11.24
C PRO A 72 -6.06 21.82 10.14
N PHE A 73 -7.29 21.34 10.30
CA PHE A 73 -8.38 21.42 9.32
C PHE A 73 -8.11 20.62 8.03
N GLY A 74 -7.52 19.44 8.17
CA GLY A 74 -7.46 18.44 7.10
C GLY A 74 -8.85 17.98 6.67
N LYS A 75 -8.98 17.35 5.49
CA LYS A 75 -10.26 16.80 4.99
C LYS A 75 -10.90 15.82 5.99
N GLU A 76 -10.07 15.05 6.69
CA GLU A 76 -10.46 14.07 7.71
C GLU A 76 -11.27 14.70 8.87
N GLU A 77 -11.11 16.01 9.13
CA GLU A 77 -11.87 16.71 10.18
C GLU A 77 -13.26 17.16 9.71
N PHE A 78 -13.58 17.04 8.41
CA PHE A 78 -14.88 17.41 7.85
C PHE A 78 -15.77 16.18 7.75
N SER A 79 -16.92 16.20 8.43
CA SER A 79 -17.89 15.11 8.38
C SER A 79 -18.77 15.22 7.14
N TYR A 80 -18.99 14.12 6.43
CA TYR A 80 -19.90 14.07 5.29
C TYR A 80 -21.26 13.52 5.70
N ASP A 81 -22.33 14.27 5.42
CA ASP A 81 -23.71 13.81 5.61
C ASP A 81 -24.26 13.28 4.28
N LYS A 82 -24.33 11.94 4.16
CA LYS A 82 -24.84 11.24 2.99
C LYS A 82 -26.31 11.56 2.68
N LYS A 83 -27.13 11.88 3.68
CA LYS A 83 -28.57 12.13 3.47
C LYS A 83 -28.84 13.50 2.85
N ARG A 84 -28.01 14.48 3.22
CA ARG A 84 -28.17 15.88 2.79
C ARG A 84 -27.21 16.28 1.67
N ASP A 85 -26.26 15.41 1.30
CA ASP A 85 -25.19 15.68 0.35
C ASP A 85 -24.42 16.97 0.69
N VAL A 86 -23.96 17.06 1.94
CA VAL A 86 -23.19 18.20 2.44
C VAL A 86 -22.03 17.77 3.31
N TYR A 87 -20.98 18.59 3.31
CA TYR A 87 -19.90 18.48 4.29
C TYR A 87 -20.15 19.43 5.46
N ILE A 88 -19.75 19.02 6.66
CA ILE A 88 -19.86 19.79 7.89
C ILE A 88 -18.45 20.04 8.41
N CYS A 89 -18.12 21.32 8.61
CA CYS A 89 -16.85 21.77 9.20
C CYS A 89 -16.82 21.47 10.70
N PRO A 90 -15.63 21.35 11.34
CA PRO A 90 -15.51 21.25 12.81
C PRO A 90 -16.27 22.33 13.61
N GLU A 91 -16.48 23.51 13.02
CA GLU A 91 -17.27 24.60 13.62
C GLU A 91 -18.78 24.49 13.32
N GLY A 92 -19.26 23.37 12.78
CA GLY A 92 -20.67 23.12 12.46
C GLY A 92 -21.20 23.79 11.18
N LYS A 93 -20.35 24.49 10.42
CA LYS A 93 -20.74 25.19 9.17
C LYS A 93 -20.90 24.22 8.01
N ILE A 94 -21.92 24.44 7.18
CA ILE A 94 -22.30 23.56 6.07
C ILE A 94 -21.60 23.96 4.77
N LEU A 95 -20.97 22.99 4.12
CA LEU A 95 -20.38 23.09 2.79
C LEU A 95 -21.34 22.43 1.79
N LYS A 96 -21.88 23.25 0.88
CA LYS A 96 -22.85 22.81 -0.13
C LYS A 96 -22.14 22.30 -1.37
N ASN A 97 -22.73 21.30 -2.02
CA ASN A 97 -22.30 20.80 -3.32
C ASN A 97 -22.32 21.93 -4.37
N LYS A 98 -21.22 22.10 -5.10
CA LYS A 98 -21.02 23.07 -6.18
C LYS A 98 -20.88 22.42 -7.56
N GLY A 99 -20.96 21.09 -7.63
CA GLY A 99 -20.88 20.30 -8.84
C GLY A 99 -19.48 19.77 -9.11
N ILE A 100 -19.27 19.39 -10.37
CA ILE A 100 -18.06 18.73 -10.87
C ILE A 100 -16.82 19.60 -10.65
N ALA A 101 -15.81 19.03 -10.00
CA ALA A 101 -14.53 19.66 -9.77
C ALA A 101 -13.56 19.29 -10.90
N PHE A 102 -12.83 20.28 -11.42
CA PHE A 102 -11.76 20.07 -12.40
C PHE A 102 -12.16 19.32 -13.68
N GLY A 103 -13.45 19.36 -14.06
CA GLY A 103 -13.94 18.74 -15.29
C GLY A 103 -13.97 17.21 -15.30
N SER A 104 -13.89 16.56 -14.12
CA SER A 104 -13.96 15.11 -13.97
C SER A 104 -15.17 14.73 -13.13
N GLU A 105 -16.11 13.97 -13.71
CA GLU A 105 -17.36 13.55 -13.05
C GLU A 105 -17.13 12.79 -11.74
N GLU A 106 -15.98 12.16 -11.57
CA GLU A 106 -15.56 11.44 -10.37
C GLU A 106 -15.26 12.36 -9.17
N LYS A 107 -15.10 13.67 -9.41
CA LYS A 107 -14.72 14.66 -8.39
C LYS A 107 -15.84 15.65 -8.18
N ILE A 108 -16.38 15.70 -6.97
CA ILE A 108 -17.41 16.66 -6.58
C ILE A 108 -16.80 17.70 -5.65
N SER A 109 -17.07 18.97 -5.93
CA SER A 109 -16.63 20.10 -5.09
C SER A 109 -17.72 20.53 -4.12
N TYR A 110 -17.34 20.73 -2.85
CA TYR A 110 -18.20 21.26 -1.79
C TYR A 110 -17.59 22.56 -1.27
N LYS A 111 -18.40 23.58 -1.05
CA LYS A 111 -17.92 24.92 -0.69
C LYS A 111 -18.74 25.56 0.41
N ALA A 112 -18.05 26.12 1.41
CA ALA A 112 -18.64 26.90 2.48
C ALA A 112 -19.01 28.32 2.00
N GLY A 113 -19.95 28.96 2.70
CA GLY A 113 -20.24 30.37 2.50
C GLY A 113 -19.02 31.24 2.80
N GLY A 114 -18.62 32.11 1.87
CA GLY A 114 -17.45 32.98 2.06
C GLY A 114 -17.59 33.95 3.24
N LYS A 115 -18.80 34.47 3.51
CA LYS A 115 -19.08 35.31 4.68
C LYS A 115 -18.89 34.54 5.98
N GLU A 116 -19.51 33.37 6.06
CA GLU A 116 -19.44 32.47 7.22
C GLU A 116 -18.00 32.06 7.55
N CYS A 117 -17.17 31.76 6.53
CA CYS A 117 -15.75 31.45 6.77
C CYS A 117 -14.94 32.65 7.27
N ARG A 118 -15.25 33.88 6.83
CA ARG A 118 -14.53 35.10 7.26
C ARG A 118 -14.83 35.51 8.70
N GLU A 119 -16.04 35.21 9.16
CA GLU A 119 -16.47 35.43 10.55
C GLU A 119 -16.03 34.28 11.48
N CYS A 120 -15.34 33.26 10.95
CA CYS A 120 -14.86 32.14 11.74
C CYS A 120 -13.59 32.49 12.52
N LYS A 121 -13.52 32.08 13.79
CA LYS A 121 -12.31 32.18 14.64
C LYS A 121 -11.07 31.47 14.06
N HIS A 122 -11.29 30.56 13.10
CA HIS A 122 -10.25 29.78 12.43
C HIS A 122 -9.89 30.30 11.02
N PHE A 123 -10.38 31.49 10.63
CA PHE A 123 -9.98 32.14 9.38
C PHE A 123 -8.48 32.48 9.43
N GLY A 124 -7.74 32.10 8.39
CA GLY A 124 -6.28 32.19 8.34
C GLY A 124 -5.55 30.88 8.63
N ILE A 125 -6.13 29.98 9.44
CA ILE A 125 -5.58 28.63 9.70
C ILE A 125 -6.30 27.58 8.84
N CYS A 126 -7.64 27.58 8.83
CA CYS A 126 -8.44 26.63 8.05
C CYS A 126 -8.52 26.98 6.55
N THR A 127 -8.67 28.27 6.24
CA THR A 127 -8.68 28.80 4.87
C THR A 127 -8.23 30.25 4.86
N THR A 128 -7.48 30.63 3.82
CA THR A 128 -7.11 32.02 3.50
C THR A 128 -7.99 32.60 2.38
N SER A 129 -8.83 31.77 1.76
CA SER A 129 -9.67 32.19 0.62
C SER A 129 -10.84 33.04 1.09
N ARG A 130 -10.98 34.23 0.48
CA ARG A 130 -12.15 35.11 0.68
C ARG A 130 -13.47 34.47 0.26
N ASN A 131 -13.41 33.45 -0.59
CA ASN A 131 -14.55 32.74 -1.12
C ASN A 131 -14.94 31.52 -0.25
N GLY A 132 -14.30 31.32 0.90
CA GLY A 132 -14.57 30.20 1.81
C GLY A 132 -13.73 28.97 1.54
N ARG A 133 -13.81 27.99 2.44
CA ARG A 133 -13.15 26.69 2.30
C ARG A 133 -13.88 25.85 1.24
N TRP A 134 -13.10 25.13 0.44
CA TRP A 134 -13.56 24.12 -0.50
C TRP A 134 -12.99 22.76 -0.13
N VAL A 135 -13.77 21.71 -0.33
CA VAL A 135 -13.41 20.31 -0.13
C VAL A 135 -13.79 19.55 -1.39
N VAL A 136 -12.90 18.67 -1.86
CA VAL A 136 -13.14 17.83 -3.03
C VAL A 136 -13.34 16.39 -2.57
N ARG A 137 -14.47 15.81 -2.95
CA ARG A 137 -14.79 14.40 -2.72
C ARG A 137 -14.52 13.63 -4.01
N MET A 138 -13.79 12.52 -3.90
CA MET A 138 -13.62 11.57 -4.99
C MET A 138 -14.59 10.43 -4.73
N VAL A 139 -15.70 10.39 -5.46
CA VAL A 139 -16.91 9.63 -5.05
C VAL A 139 -16.59 8.14 -4.88
N GLU A 140 -16.01 7.51 -5.91
CA GLU A 140 -15.70 6.08 -5.89
C GLU A 140 -14.58 5.74 -4.89
N GLN A 141 -13.57 6.61 -4.81
CA GLN A 141 -12.41 6.37 -3.96
C GLN A 141 -12.74 6.51 -2.47
N GLU A 142 -13.67 7.39 -2.11
CA GLU A 142 -14.09 7.56 -0.71
C GLU A 142 -14.92 6.37 -0.22
N GLU A 143 -15.83 5.84 -1.05
CA GLU A 143 -16.63 4.66 -0.68
C GLU A 143 -15.78 3.38 -0.60
N LEU A 144 -14.75 3.28 -1.46
CA LEU A 144 -13.76 2.24 -1.33
C LEU A 144 -12.94 2.42 -0.03
N LYS A 145 -12.54 3.65 0.30
CA LYS A 145 -11.79 3.96 1.53
C LYS A 145 -12.61 3.60 2.78
N GLU A 146 -13.88 4.02 2.86
CA GLU A 146 -14.78 3.71 3.98
C GLU A 146 -14.90 2.19 4.18
N ARG A 147 -15.17 1.43 3.10
CA ARG A 147 -15.25 -0.04 3.18
C ARG A 147 -13.93 -0.68 3.62
N LEU A 148 -12.80 -0.18 3.12
CA LEU A 148 -11.48 -0.68 3.51
C LEU A 148 -11.16 -0.35 4.97
N GLU A 149 -11.59 0.81 5.47
CA GLU A 149 -11.45 1.17 6.88
C GLU A 149 -12.30 0.27 7.78
N GLU A 150 -13.55 -0.01 7.41
CA GLU A 150 -14.41 -0.97 8.13
C GLU A 150 -13.76 -2.34 8.22
N ILE A 151 -13.33 -2.90 7.08
CA ILE A 151 -12.60 -4.18 7.03
C ILE A 151 -11.33 -4.10 7.88
N TYR A 152 -10.58 -3.00 7.81
CA TYR A 152 -9.37 -2.84 8.60
C TYR A 152 -9.66 -2.85 10.10
N HIS A 153 -10.77 -2.30 10.56
CA HIS A 153 -11.11 -2.22 11.99
C HIS A 153 -11.57 -3.57 12.59
N GLU A 154 -11.88 -4.57 11.76
CA GLU A 154 -12.18 -5.92 12.24
C GLU A 154 -10.94 -6.58 12.90
N GLU A 155 -11.13 -7.24 14.04
CA GLU A 155 -10.03 -7.85 14.78
C GLU A 155 -9.29 -8.94 14.00
N GLU A 156 -10.01 -9.72 13.21
CA GLU A 156 -9.42 -10.77 12.36
C GLU A 156 -8.55 -10.18 11.26
N SER A 157 -9.05 -9.13 10.59
CA SER A 157 -8.33 -8.37 9.58
C SER A 157 -7.08 -7.70 10.14
N GLN A 158 -7.11 -7.17 11.37
CA GLN A 158 -5.93 -6.65 12.05
C GLN A 158 -4.87 -7.73 12.31
N LYS A 159 -5.28 -8.92 12.76
CA LYS A 159 -4.36 -10.05 12.97
C LYS A 159 -3.72 -10.48 11.65
N LEU A 160 -4.51 -10.60 10.58
CA LEU A 160 -4.02 -10.94 9.25
C LEU A 160 -3.07 -9.87 8.69
N TYR A 161 -3.39 -8.59 8.88
CA TYR A 161 -2.56 -7.47 8.43
C TYR A 161 -1.18 -7.48 9.11
N LYS A 162 -1.12 -7.79 10.41
CA LYS A 162 0.16 -7.96 11.14
C LYS A 162 1.01 -9.07 10.55
N LEU A 163 0.42 -10.23 10.24
CA LEU A 163 1.13 -11.36 9.61
C LEU A 163 1.63 -10.99 8.19
N ARG A 164 0.81 -10.30 7.40
CA ARG A 164 1.20 -9.85 6.05
C ARG A 164 2.33 -8.85 6.09
N LYS A 165 2.35 -7.96 7.08
CA LYS A 165 3.43 -6.98 7.27
C LYS A 165 4.80 -7.67 7.41
N GLU A 166 4.87 -8.75 8.19
CA GLU A 166 6.10 -9.52 8.35
C GLU A 166 6.60 -10.12 7.02
N LYS A 167 5.68 -10.61 6.19
CA LYS A 167 6.03 -11.15 4.86
C LYS A 167 6.38 -10.07 3.84
N ALA A 168 5.68 -8.94 3.84
CA ALA A 168 5.84 -7.90 2.83
C ALA A 168 7.06 -7.00 3.08
N GLU A 169 7.41 -6.73 4.33
CA GLU A 169 8.54 -5.86 4.67
C GLU A 169 9.89 -6.44 4.24
N LEU A 170 10.02 -7.78 4.26
CA LEU A 170 11.25 -8.46 3.89
C LEU A 170 11.64 -8.25 2.41
N PRO A 171 10.78 -8.50 1.41
CA PRO A 171 11.05 -8.17 0.01
C PRO A 171 11.42 -6.70 -0.21
N PHE A 172 10.68 -5.76 0.39
CA PHE A 172 10.96 -4.34 0.24
C PHE A 172 12.30 -3.94 0.89
N GLY A 173 12.61 -4.51 2.05
CA GLY A 173 13.89 -4.32 2.71
C GLY A 173 15.04 -4.85 1.86
N HIS A 174 14.89 -6.05 1.31
CA HIS A 174 15.87 -6.68 0.42
C HIS A 174 16.10 -5.86 -0.85
N MET A 175 15.03 -5.46 -1.54
CA MET A 175 15.13 -4.61 -2.73
C MET A 175 15.85 -3.28 -2.41
N LYS A 176 15.49 -2.60 -1.32
CA LYS A 176 16.06 -1.30 -0.97
C LYS A 176 17.52 -1.39 -0.51
N ARG A 177 17.89 -2.42 0.25
CA ARG A 177 19.20 -2.50 0.92
C ARG A 177 20.19 -3.41 0.21
N ASN A 178 19.75 -4.56 -0.28
CA ASN A 178 20.63 -5.54 -0.91
C ASN A 178 20.71 -5.32 -2.42
N LEU A 179 19.60 -4.98 -3.08
CA LEU A 179 19.60 -4.66 -4.53
C LEU A 179 19.88 -3.18 -4.82
N GLY A 180 20.09 -2.35 -3.79
CA GLY A 180 20.40 -0.93 -3.94
C GLY A 180 19.24 -0.07 -4.48
N ALA A 181 18.02 -0.61 -4.57
CA ALA A 181 16.86 0.08 -5.12
C ALA A 181 16.16 0.99 -4.10
N GLY A 182 16.93 1.88 -3.47
CA GLY A 182 16.42 2.87 -2.52
C GLY A 182 15.58 3.97 -3.19
N GLN A 183 15.83 4.23 -4.49
CA GLN A 183 15.17 5.26 -5.29
C GLN A 183 14.92 4.72 -6.70
N PHE A 184 13.80 5.13 -7.30
CA PHE A 184 13.51 4.85 -8.72
C PHE A 184 14.27 5.84 -9.60
N LEU A 185 14.77 5.37 -10.75
CA LEU A 185 15.53 6.20 -11.69
C LEU A 185 14.59 6.87 -12.72
N LEU A 186 13.56 6.13 -13.14
CA LEU A 186 12.54 6.59 -14.06
C LEU A 186 11.45 7.42 -13.35
N ARG A 187 10.84 8.31 -14.13
CA ARG A 187 9.72 9.15 -13.69
C ARG A 187 8.41 8.67 -14.31
N GLY A 188 7.31 8.94 -13.63
CA GLY A 188 5.98 8.54 -14.07
C GLY A 188 5.64 7.10 -13.72
N LYS A 189 4.33 6.80 -13.69
CA LYS A 189 3.80 5.51 -13.21
C LYS A 189 4.32 4.32 -14.02
N GLU A 190 4.38 4.47 -15.35
CA GLU A 190 4.84 3.41 -16.25
C GLU A 190 6.32 3.06 -16.03
N GLY A 191 7.18 4.08 -15.96
CA GLY A 191 8.61 3.88 -15.70
C GLY A 191 8.88 3.25 -14.34
N VAL A 192 8.21 3.74 -13.29
CA VAL A 192 8.32 3.17 -11.94
C VAL A 192 7.83 1.72 -11.90
N ASN A 193 6.74 1.38 -12.61
CA ASN A 193 6.23 0.02 -12.70
C ASN A 193 7.20 -0.93 -13.43
N ALA A 194 7.87 -0.45 -14.48
CA ALA A 194 8.87 -1.23 -15.19
C ALA A 194 10.06 -1.56 -14.27
N GLU A 195 10.59 -0.57 -13.55
CA GLU A 195 11.67 -0.78 -12.59
C GLU A 195 11.28 -1.72 -11.46
N LEU A 196 10.09 -1.53 -10.87
CA LEU A 196 9.60 -2.39 -9.81
C LEU A 196 9.41 -3.84 -10.27
N SER A 197 8.94 -4.04 -11.51
CA SER A 197 8.81 -5.38 -12.10
C SER A 197 10.17 -6.07 -12.22
N ILE A 198 11.21 -5.36 -12.69
CA ILE A 198 12.56 -5.90 -12.79
C ILE A 198 13.11 -6.25 -11.41
N LEU A 199 12.98 -5.34 -10.43
CA LEU A 199 13.44 -5.56 -9.06
C LEU A 199 12.76 -6.74 -8.39
N SER A 200 11.45 -6.89 -8.62
CA SER A 200 10.66 -8.01 -8.09
C SER A 200 11.12 -9.33 -8.69
N THR A 201 11.39 -9.38 -10.01
CA THR A 201 11.95 -10.56 -10.68
C THR A 201 13.32 -10.91 -10.13
N CYS A 202 14.21 -9.93 -9.98
CA CYS A 202 15.54 -10.14 -9.40
C CYS A 202 15.45 -10.66 -7.95
N PHE A 203 14.54 -10.11 -7.13
CA PHE A 203 14.30 -10.60 -5.78
C PHE A 203 13.81 -12.05 -5.78
N ASN A 204 12.82 -12.37 -6.62
CA ASN A 204 12.27 -13.72 -6.73
C ASN A 204 13.35 -14.72 -7.16
N MET A 205 14.17 -14.38 -8.16
CA MET A 205 15.29 -15.21 -8.60
C MET A 205 16.32 -15.43 -7.47
N ALA A 206 16.75 -14.37 -6.81
CA ALA A 206 17.68 -14.48 -5.68
C ALA A 206 17.11 -15.33 -4.55
N ARG A 207 15.81 -15.20 -4.28
CA ARG A 207 15.12 -15.98 -3.25
C ARG A 207 15.01 -17.45 -3.63
N MET A 208 14.62 -17.77 -4.86
CA MET A 208 14.58 -19.14 -5.36
C MET A 208 15.96 -19.80 -5.30
N ILE A 209 17.01 -19.11 -5.77
CA ILE A 209 18.40 -19.60 -5.66
C ILE A 209 18.77 -19.92 -4.21
N THR A 210 18.34 -19.08 -3.26
CA THR A 210 18.61 -19.31 -1.83
C THR A 210 17.87 -20.52 -1.27
N ILE A 211 16.65 -20.82 -1.73
CA ILE A 211 15.81 -21.90 -1.19
C ILE A 211 16.18 -23.24 -1.82
N ILE A 212 16.25 -23.31 -3.15
CA ILE A 212 16.38 -24.58 -3.90
C ILE A 212 17.76 -24.75 -4.56
N GLY A 213 18.60 -23.72 -4.59
CA GLY A 213 19.90 -23.75 -5.25
C GLY A 213 19.83 -23.54 -6.77
N VAL A 214 20.96 -23.13 -7.35
CA VAL A 214 21.08 -22.86 -8.80
C VAL A 214 20.79 -24.10 -9.67
N PRO A 215 21.29 -25.32 -9.36
CA PRO A 215 21.08 -26.47 -10.23
C PRO A 215 19.60 -26.86 -10.35
N VAL A 216 18.86 -26.84 -9.24
CA VAL A 216 17.43 -27.19 -9.21
C VAL A 216 16.60 -26.13 -9.94
N LEU A 217 16.95 -24.85 -9.77
CA LEU A 217 16.28 -23.76 -10.47
C LEU A 217 16.43 -23.88 -12.00
N LEU A 218 17.64 -24.18 -12.48
CA LEU A 218 17.89 -24.39 -13.91
C LEU A 218 17.15 -25.61 -14.45
N ALA A 219 17.10 -26.71 -13.68
CA ALA A 219 16.32 -27.89 -14.07
C ALA A 219 14.83 -27.56 -14.22
N LYS A 220 14.26 -26.78 -13.29
CA LYS A 220 12.86 -26.34 -13.34
C LYS A 220 12.56 -25.45 -14.55
N PHE A 221 13.45 -24.50 -14.88
CA PHE A 221 13.28 -23.65 -16.07
C PHE A 221 13.40 -24.43 -17.38
N ASN A 222 14.26 -25.44 -17.44
CA ASN A 222 14.43 -26.27 -18.64
C ASN A 222 13.31 -27.32 -18.80
N SER A 223 12.50 -27.55 -17.76
CA SER A 223 11.36 -28.47 -17.78
C SER A 223 10.01 -27.79 -18.05
N MET A 224 9.98 -26.46 -18.17
CA MET A 224 8.81 -25.66 -18.57
C MET A 224 8.83 -25.40 -20.08
#